data_AF-A0A975TA85-F1
#
_entry.id   AF-A0A975TA85-F1
#
_cell.length_a   1.000
_cell.length_b   1.000
_cell.length_c   1.000
_cell.angle_alpha   90.00
_cell.angle_beta   90.00
_cell.angle_gamma   90.00
#
_symmetry.space_group_name_H-M   'P 1'
#
loop_
_entity.id
_entity.type
_entity.pdbx_description
1 polymer ?
#
loop_
_entity_poly.entity_id
_entity_poly.type
_entity_poly.pdbx_seq_one_letter_code
_entity_poly.pdbx_strand_id
1 'polypeptide(L)' 'MIDHPTAGDILLVIEISSSTLKYDQEIKLPLYAQAGISDYWIFNLVDSCLESYSEPYQDTQGSRNVEC' A
#
# COMPACT_ATOMS: atom_id res chain seq x y z
N MET A 1 -12.04 8.21 -26.98
CA MET A 1 -11.99 6.98 -26.17
C MET A 1 -11.71 7.41 -24.75
N ILE A 2 -12.49 6.95 -23.78
CA ILE A 2 -12.16 7.17 -22.36
C ILE A 2 -11.25 6.01 -22.01
N ASP A 3 -9.97 6.29 -21.87
CA ASP A 3 -8.99 5.30 -21.44
C ASP A 3 -9.17 5.03 -19.94
N HIS A 4 -9.03 3.78 -19.51
CA HIS A 4 -9.14 3.45 -18.09
C HIS A 4 -7.81 3.73 -17.39
N PRO A 5 -7.84 4.23 -16.13
CA PRO A 5 -6.62 4.40 -15.35
C PRO A 5 -5.86 3.09 -15.23
N THR A 6 -4.56 3.17 -15.47
CA THR A 6 -3.60 2.09 -15.28
C THR A 6 -2.87 2.26 -13.95
N ALA A 7 -2.09 1.26 -13.54
CA ALA A 7 -1.29 1.35 -12.31
C ALA A 7 -0.32 2.56 -12.32
N GLY A 8 0.20 2.94 -13.49
CA GLY A 8 1.08 4.10 -13.62
C GLY A 8 0.38 5.46 -13.40
N ASP A 9 -0.95 5.48 -13.43
CA ASP A 9 -1.74 6.68 -13.13
C ASP A 9 -2.05 6.81 -11.63
N ILE A 10 -1.68 5.82 -10.82
CA ILE A 10 -1.97 5.76 -9.39
C ILE A 10 -0.78 6.29 -8.61
N LEU A 11 -0.96 7.46 -7.98
CA LEU A 11 0.05 8.07 -7.12
C LEU A 11 0.09 7.45 -5.72
N LEU A 12 -1.07 7.05 -5.18
CA LEU A 12 -1.22 6.53 -3.82
C LEU A 12 -2.42 5.60 -3.76
N VAL A 13 -2.26 4.48 -3.08
CA VAL A 13 -3.37 3.61 -2.67
C VAL A 13 -3.55 3.72 -1.16
N ILE A 14 -4.81 3.83 -0.72
CA ILE A 14 -5.17 3.86 0.71
C ILE A 14 -6.18 2.76 0.97
N GLU A 15 -5.87 1.88 1.91
CA GLU A 15 -6.78 0.85 2.42
C GLU A 15 -7.16 1.13 3.87
N ILE A 16 -8.39 0.75 4.24
CA ILE A 16 -8.89 0.84 5.61
C ILE A 16 -9.16 -0.58 6.08
N SER A 17 -8.34 -1.04 7.03
CA SER A 17 -8.21 -2.47 7.29
C SER A 17 -8.47 -2.81 8.74
N SER A 18 -9.44 -3.70 8.97
CA SER A 18 -9.64 -4.38 10.25
C SER A 18 -9.35 -5.89 10.09
N SER A 19 -10.34 -6.67 9.68
CA SER A 19 -10.20 -8.11 9.47
C SER A 19 -9.31 -8.47 8.26
N THR A 20 -9.10 -7.54 7.34
CA THR A 20 -8.29 -7.73 6.12
C THR A 20 -6.83 -7.31 6.29
N LEU A 21 -6.43 -6.79 7.46
CA LEU A 21 -5.09 -6.20 7.69
C LEU A 21 -3.96 -7.09 7.16
N LYS A 22 -3.99 -8.38 7.52
CA LYS A 22 -2.99 -9.35 7.08
C LYS A 22 -2.97 -9.53 5.55
N TYR A 23 -4.13 -9.55 4.91
CA TYR A 23 -4.24 -9.65 3.46
C TYR A 23 -3.71 -8.39 2.77
N ASP A 24 -4.02 -7.22 3.32
CA ASP A 24 -3.57 -5.94 2.78
C ASP A 24 -2.03 -5.80 2.89
N GLN A 25 -1.42 -6.29 3.99
CA GLN A 25 0.03 -6.29 4.22
C GLN A 25 0.78 -7.37 3.41
N GLU A 26 0.28 -8.61 3.38
CA GLU A 26 1.03 -9.76 2.82
C GLU A 26 0.73 -10.02 1.34
N ILE A 27 -0.44 -9.62 0.84
CA ILE A 27 -0.88 -9.93 -0.52
C ILE A 27 -0.98 -8.68 -1.38
N LYS A 28 -1.74 -7.66 -0.96
CA LYS A 28 -1.95 -6.47 -1.78
C LYS A 28 -0.71 -5.63 -1.92
N LEU A 29 -0.03 -5.34 -0.82
CA LEU A 29 1.14 -4.46 -0.82
C LEU A 29 2.27 -4.98 -1.76
N PRO A 30 2.69 -6.26 -1.72
CA PRO A 30 3.65 -6.78 -2.71
C PRO A 30 3.12 -6.78 -4.14
N LEU A 31 1.82 -6.97 -4.34
CA LEU A 31 1.20 -6.95 -5.67
C LEU A 31 1.21 -5.53 -6.28
N TYR A 32 0.89 -4.52 -5.48
CA TYR A 32 0.93 -3.12 -5.91
C TYR A 32 2.36 -2.65 -6.17
N ALA A 33 3.32 -3.07 -5.36
CA ALA A 33 4.73 -2.81 -5.61
C ALA A 33 5.19 -3.43 -6.95
N GLN A 34 4.76 -4.66 -7.27
CA GLN A 34 5.03 -5.27 -8.58
C GLN A 34 4.36 -4.53 -9.75
N ALA A 35 3.21 -3.92 -9.50
CA ALA A 35 2.51 -3.09 -10.48
C ALA A 35 3.14 -1.69 -10.67
N GLY A 36 4.18 -1.35 -9.92
CA GLY A 36 4.86 -0.06 -9.99
C GLY A 36 4.18 1.05 -9.21
N ILE A 37 3.29 0.73 -8.27
CA ILE A 37 2.69 1.72 -7.37
C ILE A 37 3.69 2.02 -6.25
N SER A 38 4.10 3.29 -6.19
CA SER A 38 5.18 3.77 -5.31
C SER A 38 4.74 3.93 -3.86
N ASP A 39 3.52 4.44 -3.62
CA ASP A 39 3.03 4.78 -2.28
C ASP A 39 1.77 3.98 -1.91
N TYR A 40 1.77 3.42 -0.69
CA TYR A 40 0.69 2.59 -0.18
C TYR A 40 0.46 2.81 1.32
N TRP A 41 -0.77 3.15 1.70
CA TRP A 41 -1.14 3.42 3.09
C TRP A 41 -2.22 2.46 3.58
N ILE A 42 -2.10 2.00 4.82
CA ILE A 42 -3.08 1.18 5.52
C ILE A 42 -3.50 1.91 6.79
N PHE A 43 -4.79 2.20 6.91
CA PHE A 43 -5.37 2.59 8.18
C PHE A 43 -5.72 1.32 8.97
N ASN A 44 -4.80 0.89 9.83
CA ASN A 44 -4.93 -0.29 10.67
C ASN A 44 -5.88 0.01 11.83
N LEU A 45 -7.12 -0.48 11.74
CA LEU A 45 -8.16 -0.33 12.74
C LEU A 45 -7.99 -1.23 13.97
N VAL A 46 -7.15 -2.26 13.89
CA VAL A 46 -6.87 -3.18 15.01
C VAL A 46 -6.03 -2.46 16.05
N ASP A 47 -4.96 -1.80 15.60
CA ASP A 47 -4.03 -1.08 16.46
C ASP A 47 -4.30 0.44 16.50
N SER A 48 -5.25 0.92 15.69
CA SER A 48 -5.58 2.35 15.52
C SER A 48 -4.38 3.19 15.05
N CYS A 49 -3.64 2.66 14.08
CA CYS A 49 -2.43 3.28 13.54
C CYS A 49 -2.53 3.47 12.03
N LEU A 50 -1.79 4.46 11.51
CA LEU A 50 -1.51 4.60 10.09
C LEU A 50 -0.20 3.91 9.76
N GLU A 51 -0.22 2.95 8.84
CA GLU A 51 0.97 2.33 8.27
C GLU A 51 1.17 2.85 6.86
N SER A 52 2.31 3.46 6.57
CA SER A 52 2.63 3.93 5.22
C SER A 52 3.93 3.34 4.70
N TYR A 53 3.91 3.05 3.41
CA TYR A 53 4.93 2.32 2.68
C TYR A 53 5.26 3.08 1.40
N SER A 54 6.56 3.25 1.11
CA SER A 54 7.05 3.91 -0.11
C SER A 54 8.21 3.12 -0.76
N GLU A 55 8.50 3.41 -2.04
CA GLU A 55 9.54 2.77 -2.88
C GLU A 55 10.85 2.35 -2.18
N PRO A 56 11.54 1.30 -2.69
CA PRO A 56 11.00 0.08 -3.28
C PRO A 56 10.83 -0.96 -2.17
N TYR A 57 9.59 -1.30 -1.79
CA TYR A 57 9.33 -2.39 -0.84
C TYR A 57 9.80 -3.76 -1.36
N GLN A 58 9.97 -3.91 -2.68
CA GLN A 58 10.47 -5.12 -3.33
C GLN A 58 12.00 -5.32 -3.17
N ASP A 59 12.76 -4.24 -2.94
CA ASP A 59 14.17 -4.34 -2.59
C ASP A 59 14.31 -4.14 -1.08
N THR A 60 15.41 -4.55 -0.49
CA THR A 60 15.69 -4.53 0.96
C THR A 60 15.71 -3.13 1.60
N GLN A 61 15.19 -2.10 0.93
CA GLN A 61 15.28 -0.67 1.22
C GLN A 61 13.91 0.05 1.28
N GLY A 62 12.78 -0.66 1.21
CA GLY A 62 11.46 -0.04 1.34
C GLY A 62 11.28 0.66 2.69
N SER A 63 10.78 1.90 2.69
CA SER A 63 10.50 2.64 3.91
C SER A 63 9.10 2.27 4.43
N ARG A 64 9.03 1.82 5.68
CA ARG A 64 7.78 1.65 6.42
C ARG A 64 7.78 2.61 7.61
N ASN A 65 6.78 3.47 7.68
CA ASN A 65 6.50 4.27 8.88
C ASN A 65 5.14 3.89 9.46
N VAL A 66 5.07 3.84 10.79
CA VAL A 66 3.85 3.51 11.54
C VAL A 66 3.61 4.62 12.54
N GLU A 67 2.45 5.27 12.44
CA GLU A 67 2.03 6.36 13.30
C GLU A 67 0.83 5.93 14.13
N CYS A 68 1.05 5.86 15.44
CA CYS A 68 0.08 5.70 16.52
C CYS A 68 0.32 6.88 17.49
#